data_AF-A0A2G6TBF9-F1
#
_entry.id   AF-A0A2G6TBF9-F1
#
_cell.length_a   1.000
_cell.length_b   1.000
_cell.length_c   1.000
_cell.angle_alpha   90.00
_cell.angle_beta   90.00
_cell.angle_gamma   90.00
#
_symmetry.space_group_name_H-M   'P 1'
#
loop_
_entity.id
_entity.type
_entity.pdbx_description
1 polymer ?
#
loop_
_entity_poly.entity_id
_entity_poly.type
_entity_poly.pdbx_seq_one_letter_code
_entity_poly.pdbx_strand_id
1 'polypeptide(L)'
;MTNFIKSILLVFLFLTSCKNTSVKDNENFKLLPPKIESAKIRWATTNEFVVSIDSLLSYKKGFECDSVIGVNYIGFDGNGHSFYPINKRGRSINTIKSRKKLDRNQILKLNAIIGNKKTFENSNMAACYNPRLGFIYFKDNKVICQTQICLECSQLESTAKTAGIKSDAFNDKAGKKLTKLSNELGLNN
;
A
#
# COMPACT_ATOMS: atom_id res chain seq x y z
N MET A 1 57.35 63.73 -6.39
CA MET A 1 57.27 63.99 -4.94
C MET A 1 55.93 63.43 -4.44
N THR A 2 55.91 62.18 -3.97
CA THR A 2 56.05 61.76 -2.55
C THR A 2 54.78 61.93 -1.71
N ASN A 3 54.05 60.81 -1.57
CA ASN A 3 53.51 60.13 -0.36
C ASN A 3 52.90 60.91 0.83
N PHE A 4 52.09 60.12 1.59
CA PHE A 4 51.60 60.29 2.98
C PHE A 4 50.25 61.03 3.12
N ILE A 5 49.20 60.53 3.81
CA ILE A 5 49.10 59.80 5.08
C ILE A 5 47.81 58.95 5.11
N LYS A 6 47.91 57.76 5.71
CA LYS A 6 46.80 56.88 6.14
C LYS A 6 46.22 57.35 7.48
N SER A 7 45.00 56.89 7.77
CA SER A 7 44.28 56.91 9.06
C SER A 7 43.45 58.15 9.34
N ILE A 8 42.13 57.98 9.26
CA ILE A 8 41.18 58.42 10.29
C ILE A 8 40.04 57.37 10.35
N LEU A 9 39.94 56.76 11.53
CA LEU A 9 38.76 56.22 12.23
C LEU A 9 37.44 56.22 11.42
N LEU A 10 36.73 55.11 11.19
CA LEU A 10 36.21 54.10 12.13
C LEU A 10 35.51 54.75 13.33
N VAL A 11 34.25 55.16 13.14
CA VAL A 11 33.11 55.13 14.09
C VAL A 11 31.95 55.83 13.38
N PHE A 12 30.95 55.07 12.92
CA PHE A 12 29.52 55.44 12.81
C PHE A 12 28.74 54.28 12.16
N LEU A 13 28.82 53.09 12.76
CA LEU A 13 27.99 51.94 12.42
C LEU A 13 27.24 51.44 13.66
N PHE A 14 26.43 52.32 14.25
CA PHE A 14 25.35 52.06 15.21
C PHE A 14 24.53 53.38 15.16
N LEU A 15 23.24 53.47 14.83
CA LEU A 15 22.09 52.65 15.15
C LEU A 15 20.98 52.95 14.11
N THR A 16 20.57 51.98 13.30
CA THR A 16 19.19 51.92 12.81
C THR A 16 18.56 50.66 13.38
N SER A 17 18.09 50.84 14.61
CA SER A 17 17.23 49.92 15.36
C SER A 17 15.82 49.92 14.75
N CYS A 18 15.14 48.78 14.92
CA CYS A 18 13.72 48.46 14.64
C CYS A 18 13.42 48.04 13.18
N LYS A 19 12.88 46.86 12.90
CA LYS A 19 11.99 46.00 13.68
C LYS A 19 12.39 44.53 13.59
N ASN A 20 12.54 43.90 14.75
CA ASN A 20 12.29 42.46 14.90
C ASN A 20 10.82 42.21 14.56
N THR A 21 10.54 41.86 13.32
CA THR A 21 9.42 40.97 13.06
C THR A 21 9.90 39.59 13.48
N SER A 22 9.53 39.16 14.69
CA SER A 22 9.58 37.75 15.02
C SER A 22 8.60 37.06 14.08
N VAL A 23 9.13 36.57 12.96
CA VAL A 23 8.50 35.47 12.25
C VAL A 23 8.50 34.35 13.27
N LYS A 24 7.32 34.09 13.86
CA LYS A 24 7.09 32.81 14.53
C LYS A 24 7.23 31.78 13.42
N ASP A 25 8.43 31.20 13.33
CA ASP A 25 8.62 29.93 12.67
C ASP A 25 7.79 28.91 13.45
N ASN A 26 6.50 28.83 13.11
CA ASN A 26 5.76 27.60 13.26
C ASN A 26 6.39 26.65 12.25
N GLU A 27 7.54 26.10 12.61
CA GLU A 27 7.99 24.82 12.09
C GLU A 27 6.90 23.82 12.49
N ASN A 28 5.87 23.73 11.65
CA ASN A 28 5.16 22.50 11.43
C ASN A 28 6.24 21.51 11.00
N PHE A 29 6.92 20.91 11.97
CA PHE A 29 7.63 19.67 11.77
C PHE A 29 6.58 18.76 11.14
N LYS A 30 6.66 18.59 9.81
CA LYS A 30 6.02 17.46 9.16
C LYS A 30 6.60 16.26 9.89
N LEU A 31 5.79 15.68 10.78
CA LEU A 31 6.06 14.38 11.34
C LEU A 31 6.56 13.53 10.19
N LEU A 32 7.81 13.08 10.28
CA LEU A 32 8.35 12.12 9.33
C LEU A 32 7.30 11.01 9.24
N PRO A 33 6.94 10.59 8.01
CA PRO A 33 5.96 9.54 7.85
C PRO A 33 6.36 8.37 8.77
N PRO A 34 5.40 7.81 9.53
CA PRO A 34 5.70 6.77 10.50
C PRO A 34 6.57 5.71 9.85
N LYS A 35 7.66 5.34 10.54
CA LYS A 35 8.62 4.36 10.04
C LYS A 35 7.84 3.12 9.62
N ILE A 36 7.89 2.80 8.33
CA ILE A 36 7.20 1.65 7.76
C ILE A 36 7.67 0.41 8.54
N GLU A 37 6.72 -0.32 9.12
CA GLU A 37 6.98 -1.55 9.85
C GLU A 37 7.58 -2.58 8.88
N SER A 38 8.90 -2.65 8.83
CA SER A 38 9.63 -3.63 8.02
C SER A 38 9.67 -4.97 8.77
N ALA A 39 9.08 -6.00 8.18
CA ALA A 39 9.17 -7.36 8.72
C ALA A 39 10.23 -8.16 7.96
N LYS A 40 11.00 -9.00 8.67
CA LYS A 40 11.87 -9.99 8.02
C LYS A 40 11.01 -11.08 7.39
N ILE A 41 10.75 -10.94 6.09
CA ILE A 41 9.96 -11.88 5.30
C ILE A 41 10.67 -13.23 5.20
N ARG A 42 9.94 -14.30 5.52
CA ARG A 42 10.35 -15.69 5.36
C ARG A 42 9.16 -16.49 4.81
N TRP A 43 9.47 -17.55 4.08
CA TRP A 43 8.47 -18.50 3.61
C TRP A 43 8.41 -19.70 4.55
N ALA A 44 7.22 -20.30 4.67
CA ALA A 44 7.06 -21.62 5.25
C ALA A 44 8.02 -22.64 4.61
N THR A 45 8.47 -23.62 5.37
CA THR A 45 9.41 -24.64 4.89
C THR A 45 8.72 -25.70 4.03
N THR A 46 7.44 -25.96 4.31
CA THR A 46 6.58 -26.92 3.62
C THR A 46 5.79 -26.26 2.49
N ASN A 47 5.56 -27.01 1.42
CA ASN A 47 4.66 -26.60 0.35
C ASN A 47 3.23 -26.93 0.79
N GLU A 48 2.51 -25.93 1.28
CA GLU A 48 1.17 -26.07 1.85
C GLU A 48 0.07 -26.02 0.78
N PHE A 49 0.36 -25.39 -0.37
CA PHE A 49 -0.61 -25.10 -1.42
C PHE A 49 -0.12 -25.57 -2.79
N VAL A 50 -1.06 -26.03 -3.63
CA VAL A 50 -0.79 -26.17 -5.06
C VAL A 50 -1.14 -24.84 -5.73
N VAL A 51 -0.20 -24.25 -6.47
CA VAL A 51 -0.37 -22.94 -7.12
C VAL A 51 -0.53 -23.14 -8.62
N SER A 52 -1.64 -22.65 -9.16
CA SER A 52 -2.00 -22.73 -10.58
C SER A 52 -2.65 -21.42 -10.99
N ILE A 53 -1.86 -20.35 -10.99
CA ILE A 53 -2.35 -18.99 -11.28
C ILE A 53 -2.93 -18.93 -12.69
N ASP A 54 -4.19 -18.49 -12.77
CA ASP A 54 -4.82 -18.13 -14.03
C ASP A 54 -4.69 -16.62 -14.23
N SER A 55 -3.70 -16.20 -15.02
CA SER A 55 -3.46 -14.77 -15.24
C SER A 55 -4.57 -14.06 -16.03
N LEU A 56 -5.46 -14.80 -16.70
CA LEU A 56 -6.55 -14.27 -17.52
C LEU A 56 -7.92 -14.39 -16.84
N LEU A 57 -7.93 -14.72 -15.54
CA LEU A 57 -9.14 -14.98 -14.78
C LEU A 57 -10.21 -13.88 -14.91
N SER A 58 -9.78 -12.62 -14.88
CA SER A 58 -10.70 -11.47 -14.95
C SER A 58 -11.35 -11.26 -16.34
N TYR A 59 -10.81 -11.89 -17.39
CA TYR A 59 -11.36 -11.84 -18.75
C TYR A 59 -12.44 -12.92 -18.96
N LYS A 60 -12.54 -13.89 -18.05
CA LYS A 60 -13.53 -14.97 -18.13
C LYS A 60 -14.88 -14.45 -17.64
N LYS A 61 -15.91 -14.61 -18.47
CA LYS A 61 -17.28 -14.31 -18.07
C LYS A 61 -17.71 -15.32 -17.00
N GLY A 62 -18.16 -14.82 -15.84
CA GLY A 62 -18.67 -15.69 -14.77
C GLY A 62 -17.58 -16.52 -14.09
N PHE A 63 -16.38 -15.97 -13.87
CA PHE A 63 -15.35 -16.64 -13.06
C PHE A 63 -15.95 -17.19 -11.75
N GLU A 64 -15.73 -18.49 -11.51
CA GLU A 64 -16.12 -19.18 -10.29
C GLU A 64 -14.89 -19.61 -9.49
N CYS A 65 -14.96 -19.44 -8.18
CA CYS A 65 -14.04 -20.03 -7.22
C CYS A 65 -14.82 -20.80 -6.16
N ASP A 66 -14.20 -21.84 -5.59
CA ASP A 66 -14.83 -22.63 -4.55
C ASP A 66 -14.72 -21.95 -3.19
N SER A 67 -13.64 -21.18 -2.97
CA SER A 67 -13.48 -20.38 -1.76
C SER A 67 -12.49 -19.23 -1.92
N VAL A 68 -12.61 -18.26 -1.02
CA VAL A 68 -11.66 -17.16 -0.86
C VAL A 68 -11.22 -17.09 0.60
N ILE A 69 -9.92 -16.94 0.83
CA ILE A 69 -9.36 -16.66 2.14
C ILE A 69 -8.80 -15.24 2.13
N GLY A 70 -9.36 -14.37 2.97
CA GLY A 70 -8.80 -13.07 3.28
C GLY A 70 -7.72 -13.20 4.36
N VAL A 71 -6.65 -12.41 4.25
CA VAL A 71 -5.53 -12.41 5.19
C VAL A 71 -5.11 -10.99 5.56
N ASN A 72 -4.85 -10.76 6.86
CA ASN A 72 -4.09 -9.61 7.34
C ASN A 72 -2.62 -10.03 7.48
N TYR A 73 -1.70 -9.31 6.88
CA TYR A 73 -0.28 -9.66 6.87
C TYR A 73 0.63 -8.44 6.65
N ILE A 74 1.94 -8.65 6.69
CA ILE A 74 2.91 -7.63 6.26
C ILE A 74 3.54 -8.12 4.96
N GLY A 75 3.14 -7.52 3.84
CA GLY A 75 3.60 -7.89 2.51
C GLY A 75 4.79 -7.09 2.00
N PHE A 76 5.36 -6.17 2.79
CA PHE A 76 6.50 -5.33 2.40
C PHE A 76 7.71 -5.59 3.31
N ASP A 77 8.90 -5.74 2.72
CA ASP A 77 10.13 -6.03 3.49
C ASP A 77 10.88 -4.77 4.00
N GLY A 78 10.46 -3.58 3.60
CA GLY A 78 11.18 -2.34 3.91
C GLY A 78 12.25 -1.95 2.89
N ASN A 79 12.56 -2.82 1.92
CA ASN A 79 13.65 -2.65 0.94
C ASN A 79 13.13 -2.53 -0.51
N GLY A 80 11.87 -2.15 -0.69
CA GLY A 80 11.28 -1.97 -2.02
C GLY A 80 10.63 -3.21 -2.61
N HIS A 81 10.51 -4.32 -1.87
CA HIS A 81 9.86 -5.53 -2.36
C HIS A 81 8.52 -5.80 -1.68
N SER A 82 7.50 -6.06 -2.49
CA SER A 82 6.20 -6.58 -2.06
C SER A 82 6.09 -8.09 -2.31
N PHE A 83 5.31 -8.79 -1.49
CA PHE A 83 5.19 -10.24 -1.52
C PHE A 83 3.72 -10.64 -1.38
N TYR A 84 3.25 -11.51 -2.28
CA TYR A 84 1.94 -12.15 -2.11
C TYR A 84 1.91 -13.09 -0.89
N PRO A 85 0.74 -13.37 -0.31
CA PRO A 85 0.60 -14.27 0.83
C PRO A 85 1.18 -15.67 0.60
N ILE A 86 1.04 -16.23 -0.61
CA ILE A 86 1.56 -17.53 -1.02
C ILE A 86 2.52 -17.35 -2.21
N ASN A 87 3.74 -17.90 -2.11
CA ASN A 87 4.69 -17.85 -3.23
C ASN A 87 4.41 -18.92 -4.30
N LYS A 88 5.16 -18.86 -5.41
CA LYS A 88 5.08 -19.83 -6.52
C LYS A 88 5.34 -21.29 -6.15
N ARG A 89 5.96 -21.56 -5.01
CA ARG A 89 6.21 -22.92 -4.49
C ARG A 89 5.09 -23.41 -3.57
N GLY A 90 4.04 -22.62 -3.36
CA GLY A 90 2.94 -22.97 -2.47
C GLY A 90 3.23 -22.77 -0.99
N ARG A 91 4.20 -21.92 -0.65
CA ARG A 91 4.58 -21.67 0.75
C ARG A 91 3.96 -20.36 1.20
N SER A 92 3.36 -20.35 2.38
CA SER A 92 2.82 -19.13 2.98
C SER A 92 3.91 -18.22 3.53
N ILE A 93 3.65 -16.92 3.53
CA ILE A 93 4.50 -15.91 4.15
C ILE A 93 4.34 -15.95 5.68
N ASN A 94 5.44 -15.80 6.41
CA ASN A 94 5.45 -15.89 7.88
C ASN A 94 4.77 -14.70 8.58
N THR A 95 4.40 -13.66 7.85
CA THR A 95 3.85 -12.41 8.39
C THR A 95 2.32 -12.38 8.41
N ILE A 96 1.64 -13.47 8.02
CA ILE A 96 0.18 -13.56 8.14
C ILE A 96 -0.20 -13.53 9.61
N LYS A 97 -0.88 -12.46 10.03
CA LYS A 97 -1.36 -12.22 11.40
C LYS A 97 -2.71 -12.89 11.63
N SER A 98 -3.61 -12.83 10.64
CA SER A 98 -4.93 -13.45 10.73
C SER A 98 -5.44 -13.91 9.36
N ARG A 99 -6.39 -14.85 9.39
CA ARG A 99 -7.06 -15.41 8.20
C ARG A 99 -8.56 -15.48 8.42
N LYS A 100 -9.32 -15.23 7.37
CA LYS A 100 -10.78 -15.40 7.34
C LYS A 100 -11.20 -16.10 6.06
N LYS A 101 -11.86 -17.24 6.17
CA LYS A 101 -12.59 -17.82 5.03
C LYS A 101 -13.84 -16.98 4.80
N LEU A 102 -14.00 -16.45 3.59
CA LEU A 102 -15.16 -15.62 3.23
C LEU A 102 -16.36 -16.52 2.88
N ASP A 103 -17.54 -16.06 3.29
CA ASP A 103 -18.81 -16.61 2.79
C ASP A 103 -19.16 -16.06 1.39
N ARG A 104 -20.21 -16.62 0.77
CA ARG A 104 -20.65 -16.23 -0.58
C ARG A 104 -20.99 -14.73 -0.69
N ASN A 105 -21.65 -14.16 0.33
CA ASN A 105 -22.05 -12.76 0.31
C ASN A 105 -20.82 -11.84 0.42
N GLN A 106 -19.85 -12.22 1.24
CA GLN A 106 -18.57 -11.51 1.38
C GLN A 106 -17.75 -11.57 0.08
N ILE A 107 -17.71 -12.73 -0.60
CA ILE A 107 -17.06 -12.86 -1.91
C ILE A 107 -17.75 -11.96 -2.96
N LEU A 108 -19.08 -11.96 -3.01
CA LEU A 108 -19.83 -11.10 -3.93
C LEU A 108 -19.56 -9.60 -3.65
N LYS A 109 -19.56 -9.19 -2.37
CA LYS A 109 -19.20 -7.83 -1.97
C LYS A 109 -17.78 -7.47 -2.41
N LEU A 110 -16.80 -8.32 -2.14
CA LEU A 110 -15.40 -8.12 -2.52
C LEU A 110 -15.27 -7.93 -4.04
N ASN A 111 -15.80 -8.89 -4.81
CA ASN A 111 -15.71 -8.88 -6.27
C ASN A 111 -16.44 -7.69 -6.89
N ALA A 112 -17.55 -7.24 -6.30
CA ALA A 112 -18.25 -6.03 -6.74
C ALA A 112 -17.44 -4.73 -6.50
N ILE A 113 -16.48 -4.75 -5.57
CA ILE A 113 -15.56 -3.64 -5.36
C ILE A 113 -14.38 -3.75 -6.33
N ILE A 114 -13.62 -4.84 -6.29
CA ILE A 114 -12.34 -4.94 -7.00
C ILE A 114 -12.47 -5.28 -8.49
N GLY A 115 -13.60 -5.87 -8.90
CA GLY A 115 -13.88 -6.19 -10.31
C GLY A 115 -14.57 -5.07 -11.08
N ASN A 116 -14.95 -3.97 -10.41
CA ASN A 116 -15.64 -2.85 -11.05
C ASN A 116 -14.64 -1.84 -11.60
N LYS A 117 -14.66 -1.57 -12.91
CA LYS A 117 -13.75 -0.60 -13.54
C LYS A 117 -13.83 0.81 -12.91
N LYS A 118 -15.02 1.22 -12.45
CA LYS A 118 -15.24 2.51 -11.77
C LYS A 118 -14.48 2.64 -10.45
N THR A 119 -13.98 1.54 -9.89
CA THR A 119 -13.10 1.56 -8.71
C THR A 119 -11.77 2.23 -8.99
N PHE A 120 -11.29 2.18 -10.24
CA PHE A 120 -9.96 2.64 -10.64
C PHE A 120 -9.99 3.97 -11.43
N GLU A 121 -11.19 4.54 -11.62
CA GLU A 121 -11.35 5.87 -12.21
C GLU A 121 -11.04 6.96 -11.17
N ASN A 122 -10.38 8.04 -11.59
CA ASN A 122 -9.97 9.16 -10.72
C ASN A 122 -9.18 8.69 -9.48
N SER A 123 -8.18 7.82 -9.72
CA SER A 123 -7.40 7.16 -8.68
C SER A 123 -6.50 8.13 -7.90
N ASN A 124 -6.36 7.90 -6.60
CA ASN A 124 -5.41 8.62 -5.76
C ASN A 124 -4.11 7.83 -5.70
N MET A 125 -3.09 8.27 -6.44
CA MET A 125 -1.78 7.64 -6.40
C MET A 125 -0.97 8.20 -5.23
N ALA A 126 -0.52 7.32 -4.34
CA ALA A 126 0.51 7.61 -3.36
C ALA A 126 1.83 6.92 -3.75
N ALA A 127 2.97 7.47 -3.30
CA ALA A 127 4.29 6.94 -3.63
C ALA A 127 4.68 5.67 -2.85
N CYS A 128 3.89 5.29 -1.83
CA CYS A 128 4.14 4.12 -1.00
C CYS A 128 3.44 2.88 -1.57
N TYR A 129 3.98 1.70 -1.29
CA TYR A 129 3.20 0.46 -1.43
C TYR A 129 3.55 -0.52 -0.30
N ASN A 130 2.67 -0.60 0.70
CA ASN A 130 2.81 -1.47 1.86
C ASN A 130 1.54 -2.35 2.00
N PRO A 131 1.42 -3.44 1.22
CA PRO A 131 0.22 -4.26 1.24
C PRO A 131 0.08 -4.97 2.60
N ARG A 132 -1.08 -4.79 3.22
CA ARG A 132 -1.43 -5.42 4.50
C ARG A 132 -2.66 -6.31 4.44
N LEU A 133 -3.41 -6.25 3.35
CA LEU A 133 -4.60 -7.04 3.13
C LEU A 133 -4.41 -7.89 1.87
N GLY A 134 -4.72 -9.17 1.95
CA GLY A 134 -4.65 -10.08 0.80
C GLY A 134 -5.90 -10.94 0.68
N PHE A 135 -6.23 -11.35 -0.55
CA PHE A 135 -7.29 -12.32 -0.81
C PHE A 135 -6.75 -13.42 -1.72
N ILE A 136 -6.91 -14.66 -1.30
CA ILE A 136 -6.40 -15.86 -1.97
C ILE A 136 -7.61 -16.65 -2.49
N TYR A 137 -7.70 -16.81 -3.80
CA TYR A 137 -8.81 -17.49 -4.47
C TYR A 137 -8.43 -18.94 -4.78
N PHE A 138 -9.36 -19.85 -4.47
CA PHE A 138 -9.17 -21.28 -4.64
C PHE A 138 -10.18 -21.88 -5.62
N LYS A 139 -9.70 -22.80 -6.46
CA LYS A 139 -10.51 -23.68 -7.30
C LYS A 139 -9.85 -25.07 -7.33
N ASP A 140 -10.62 -26.13 -7.09
CA ASP A 140 -10.14 -27.52 -7.06
C ASP A 140 -8.92 -27.71 -6.15
N ASN A 141 -8.97 -27.13 -4.95
CA ASN A 141 -7.88 -27.08 -3.95
C ASN A 141 -6.57 -26.43 -4.42
N LYS A 142 -6.61 -25.62 -5.49
CA LYS A 142 -5.46 -24.88 -6.02
C LYS A 142 -5.64 -23.38 -5.85
N VAL A 143 -4.54 -22.68 -5.56
CA VAL A 143 -4.50 -21.21 -5.61
C VAL A 143 -4.50 -20.77 -7.07
N ILE A 144 -5.57 -20.09 -7.48
CA ILE A 144 -5.77 -19.64 -8.87
C ILE A 144 -5.59 -18.15 -9.06
N CYS A 145 -5.70 -17.36 -7.99
CA CYS A 145 -5.46 -15.93 -7.99
C CYS A 145 -5.14 -15.44 -6.57
N GLN A 146 -4.32 -14.41 -6.49
CA GLN A 146 -4.08 -13.66 -5.26
C GLN A 146 -4.18 -12.17 -5.55
N THR A 147 -4.68 -11.40 -4.59
CA THR A 147 -4.61 -9.94 -4.58
C THR A 147 -3.82 -9.47 -3.36
N GLN A 148 -3.12 -8.35 -3.51
CA GLN A 148 -2.49 -7.62 -2.42
C GLN A 148 -2.99 -6.17 -2.46
N ILE A 149 -3.43 -5.67 -1.31
CA ILE A 149 -4.11 -4.39 -1.17
C ILE A 149 -3.38 -3.57 -0.10
N CYS A 150 -2.99 -2.36 -0.50
CA CYS A 150 -2.55 -1.32 0.41
C CYS A 150 -3.66 -0.27 0.52
N LEU A 151 -4.36 -0.26 1.65
CA LEU A 151 -5.46 0.69 1.91
C LEU A 151 -4.94 2.13 2.05
N GLU A 152 -3.75 2.30 2.62
CA GLU A 152 -3.11 3.61 2.82
C GLU A 152 -2.73 4.28 1.50
N CYS A 153 -2.17 3.50 0.57
CA CYS A 153 -1.69 3.99 -0.72
C CYS A 153 -2.75 3.85 -1.83
N SER A 154 -3.95 3.38 -1.46
CA SER A 154 -5.07 3.10 -2.36
C SER A 154 -4.71 2.24 -3.58
N GLN A 155 -3.89 1.20 -3.38
CA GLN A 155 -3.40 0.36 -4.47
C GLN A 155 -3.77 -1.11 -4.28
N LEU A 156 -4.09 -1.77 -5.38
CA LEU A 156 -4.40 -3.19 -5.48
C LEU A 156 -3.59 -3.79 -6.62
N GLU A 157 -2.78 -4.80 -6.31
CA GLU A 157 -2.16 -5.64 -7.34
C GLU A 157 -2.75 -7.05 -7.28
N SER A 158 -2.74 -7.73 -8.42
CA SER A 158 -3.24 -9.10 -8.53
C SER A 158 -2.35 -9.94 -9.42
N THR A 159 -2.28 -11.24 -9.11
CA THR A 159 -1.65 -12.22 -10.01
C THR A 159 -2.46 -12.43 -11.29
N ALA A 160 -3.75 -12.08 -11.28
CA ALA A 160 -4.56 -12.03 -12.48
C ALA A 160 -4.49 -10.62 -13.08
N LYS A 161 -4.27 -10.53 -14.39
CA LYS A 161 -4.37 -9.26 -15.11
C LYS A 161 -5.77 -8.70 -14.92
N THR A 162 -5.90 -7.40 -14.74
CA THR A 162 -7.18 -6.72 -14.54
C THR A 162 -7.73 -6.23 -15.89
N ALA A 163 -8.85 -6.80 -16.34
CA ALA A 163 -9.39 -6.51 -17.68
C ALA A 163 -9.82 -5.05 -17.84
N GLY A 164 -9.09 -4.29 -18.65
CA GLY A 164 -9.42 -2.91 -19.01
C GLY A 164 -9.19 -1.89 -17.88
N ILE A 165 -8.36 -2.22 -16.90
CA ILE A 165 -7.91 -1.31 -15.85
C ILE A 165 -6.50 -0.84 -16.22
N LYS A 166 -6.27 0.48 -16.18
CA LYS A 166 -5.01 1.13 -16.59
C LYS A 166 -4.11 1.51 -15.40
N SER A 167 -4.63 1.38 -14.19
CA SER A 167 -3.99 1.80 -12.95
C SER A 167 -4.35 0.81 -11.85
N ASP A 168 -3.36 0.40 -11.09
CA ASP A 168 -3.55 -0.43 -9.89
C ASP A 168 -4.05 0.41 -8.70
N ALA A 169 -4.11 1.73 -8.84
CA ALA A 169 -4.66 2.63 -7.84
C ALA A 169 -6.20 2.74 -7.95
N PHE A 170 -6.88 2.61 -6.82
CA PHE A 170 -8.32 2.80 -6.69
C PHE A 170 -8.68 4.17 -6.10
N ASN A 171 -9.93 4.59 -6.24
CA ASN A 171 -10.44 5.84 -5.71
C ASN A 171 -10.92 5.75 -4.25
N ASP A 172 -11.12 6.91 -3.61
CA ASP A 172 -11.52 7.01 -2.20
C ASP A 172 -12.79 6.24 -1.87
N LYS A 173 -13.75 6.17 -2.80
CA LYS A 173 -15.00 5.44 -2.59
C LYS A 173 -14.72 3.94 -2.47
N ALA A 174 -13.85 3.40 -3.31
CA ALA A 174 -13.42 2.02 -3.19
C ALA A 174 -12.58 1.79 -1.94
N GLY A 175 -11.67 2.71 -1.59
CA GLY A 175 -10.90 2.65 -0.35
C GLY A 175 -11.80 2.53 0.88
N LYS A 176 -12.82 3.40 1.01
CA LYS A 176 -13.81 3.33 2.10
C LYS A 176 -14.56 1.99 2.14
N LYS A 177 -14.94 1.45 0.98
CA LYS A 177 -15.62 0.14 0.89
C LYS A 177 -14.70 -1.01 1.30
N LEU A 178 -13.44 -0.99 0.87
CA LEU A 178 -12.45 -2.01 1.22
C LEU A 178 -12.10 -1.95 2.71
N THR A 179 -11.93 -0.75 3.29
CA THR A 179 -11.73 -0.59 4.74
C THR A 179 -12.92 -1.14 5.52
N LYS A 180 -14.16 -0.80 5.11
CA LYS A 180 -15.36 -1.34 5.75
C LYS A 180 -15.40 -2.87 5.67
N LEU A 181 -15.13 -3.45 4.49
CA LEU A 181 -15.10 -4.90 4.31
C LEU A 181 -14.00 -5.54 5.16
N SER A 182 -12.81 -4.93 5.22
CA SER A 182 -11.70 -5.42 6.06
C SER A 182 -12.09 -5.48 7.53
N ASN A 183 -12.79 -4.46 8.04
CA ASN A 183 -13.32 -4.43 9.40
C ASN A 183 -14.41 -5.49 9.61
N GLU A 184 -15.35 -5.63 8.68
CA GLU A 184 -16.40 -6.69 8.71
C GLU A 184 -15.78 -8.10 8.77
N LEU A 185 -14.62 -8.30 8.16
CA LEU A 185 -13.91 -9.58 8.11
C LEU A 185 -12.98 -9.82 9.31
N GLY A 186 -12.76 -8.82 10.18
CA GLY A 186 -11.76 -8.88 11.25
C GLY A 186 -10.32 -8.97 10.72
N LEU A 187 -10.06 -8.36 9.56
CA LEU A 187 -8.76 -8.34 8.89
C LEU A 187 -8.05 -6.98 9.00
N ASN A 188 -8.59 -6.08 9.82
CA ASN A 188 -7.93 -4.84 10.21
C ASN A 188 -6.78 -5.11 11.22
N ASN A 189 -5.79 -4.21 11.21
CA ASN A 189 -4.73 -4.18 12.22
C ASN A 189 -5.25 -3.60 13.54
#